data_AF-A0A4Q7QIM2-F1
#
_entry.id   AF-A0A4Q7QIM2-F1
#
_cell.length_a   1.000
_cell.length_b   1.000
_cell.length_c   1.000
_cell.angle_alpha   90.00
_cell.angle_beta   90.00
_cell.angle_gamma   90.00
#
_symmetry.space_group_name_H-M   'P 1'
#
loop_
_entity.id
_entity.type
_entity.pdbx_description
1 polymer ?
#
loop_
_entity_poly.entity_id
_entity_poly.type
_entity_poly.pdbx_seq_one_letter_code
_entity_poly.pdbx_strand_id
1 'polypeptide(L)'
;MPKLKALLIALALAATTIPVPSAQAAVTQTVLFNKGDAGFGCYRIPAIVKTKAGTLLAFAEARRAWCADSQEIDLVMRRSEDDGRTWAPTQTVLSGTDTDPNAVATRGNPAPIVDYETGRIVLLSTMDPGTTSRPRTPYVQVSDDDGKTWSKAKNIGDQIDDPAWGWYATGPVHGIQLTRGAHAGRLVAGTNYDNGAGQNAGQLVYSDDHGETWHKGAADLRSDATPQEISVVEKVDGGVYAGARNNAGTSGASRMAAVSNDGGQTFSAPFATIAGLTTPVVQGSLQRLRAVDQGDKYNRLLFAAPADPDRRRYMTIRSSFDEGKTWQTVAEGTRITGDWSGYSDLAILDTGEIGLLYEGGTVDARDQIRFARFTENDIGHPDAPLGGPMTPDVSGLDNDSYLRGGTTAVTGKFGQARDLDGVDDAIQLPFAESLAVGAGDFTAMAWIKYGASTAPQAIFWGYNINEFSQFWLRAEPADSRIRGLITTGGNTAAVQTTKAYNDNAWHHVALQRKAGTLSIWVDGAQAASVTAPAGSVSPGRPFKMYVGQRLDGAHHFDGSMDEVRIYKRALTATELNSIRTANSTSVPNAVLDLPLG
;
A
#
# COMPACT_ATOMS: atom_id res chain seq x y z
N MET A 1 51.25 54.17 -29.01
CA MET A 1 51.27 53.30 -27.80
C MET A 1 50.06 53.63 -26.93
N PRO A 2 48.92 52.91 -27.07
CA PRO A 2 47.75 53.08 -26.22
C PRO A 2 47.69 52.02 -25.10
N LYS A 3 47.10 52.41 -23.98
CA LYS A 3 46.91 51.60 -22.76
C LYS A 3 45.82 50.55 -22.96
N LEU A 4 46.14 49.29 -22.69
CA LEU A 4 45.19 48.17 -22.66
C LEU A 4 44.41 48.20 -21.34
N LYS A 5 43.09 48.38 -21.38
CA LYS A 5 42.18 48.16 -20.24
C LYS A 5 41.68 46.71 -20.33
N ALA A 6 42.04 45.87 -19.37
CA ALA A 6 41.44 44.55 -19.19
C ALA A 6 40.08 44.69 -18.49
N LEU A 7 39.03 44.20 -19.13
CA LEU A 7 37.67 44.12 -18.58
C LEU A 7 37.56 42.76 -17.85
N LEU A 8 37.47 42.78 -16.51
CA LEU A 8 37.08 41.58 -15.75
C LEU A 8 35.57 41.36 -15.93
N ILE A 9 35.19 40.26 -16.56
CA ILE A 9 33.82 39.74 -16.56
C ILE A 9 33.70 38.84 -15.32
N ALA A 10 32.89 39.26 -14.34
CA ALA A 10 32.49 38.39 -13.23
C ALA A 10 31.42 37.41 -13.73
N LEU A 11 31.78 36.13 -13.87
CA LEU A 11 30.79 35.05 -14.01
C LEU A 11 30.13 34.85 -12.64
N ALA A 12 28.87 35.28 -12.51
CA ALA A 12 28.01 34.83 -11.44
C ALA A 12 27.61 33.37 -11.72
N LEU A 13 28.25 32.42 -11.05
CA LEU A 13 27.72 31.05 -10.97
C LEU A 13 26.40 31.12 -10.17
N ALA A 14 25.28 31.01 -10.87
CA ALA A 14 24.01 30.70 -10.22
C ALA A 14 24.13 29.29 -9.62
N ALA A 15 24.26 29.21 -8.30
CA ALA A 15 24.17 27.95 -7.58
C ALA A 15 22.75 27.41 -7.76
N THR A 16 22.59 26.39 -8.59
CA THR A 16 21.37 25.61 -8.68
C THR A 16 21.21 24.87 -7.36
N THR A 17 20.40 25.41 -6.46
CA THR A 17 19.93 24.68 -5.28
C THR A 17 19.00 23.58 -5.77
N ILE A 18 19.53 22.37 -5.90
CA ILE A 18 18.73 21.16 -6.08
C ILE A 18 17.77 21.11 -4.87
N PRO A 19 16.45 21.00 -5.08
CA PRO A 19 15.52 20.82 -3.97
C PRO A 19 15.93 19.56 -3.22
N VAL A 20 16.37 19.71 -1.97
CA VAL A 20 16.51 18.58 -1.06
C VAL A 20 15.09 18.06 -0.85
N PRO A 21 14.80 16.77 -1.08
CA PRO A 21 13.49 16.23 -0.79
C PRO A 21 13.17 16.56 0.67
N SER A 22 12.00 17.16 0.90
CA SER A 22 11.54 17.54 2.25
C SER A 22 11.76 16.35 3.18
N ALA A 23 12.58 16.54 4.22
CA ALA A 23 12.74 15.55 5.26
C ALA A 23 11.35 15.24 5.82
N GLN A 24 10.84 14.04 5.54
CA GLN A 24 9.60 13.55 6.12
C GLN A 24 9.73 13.68 7.64
N ALA A 25 8.74 14.28 8.29
CA ALA A 25 8.77 14.52 9.74
C ALA A 25 9.17 13.22 10.45
N ALA A 26 10.17 13.29 11.32
CA ALA A 26 10.68 12.10 12.00
C ALA A 26 9.57 11.48 12.85
N VAL A 27 9.14 10.28 12.48
CA VAL A 27 8.13 9.49 13.21
C VAL A 27 8.59 9.31 14.66
N THR A 28 7.69 9.61 15.61
CA THR A 28 8.00 9.43 17.05
C THR A 28 8.17 7.94 17.33
N GLN A 29 9.28 7.57 17.99
CA GLN A 29 9.61 6.18 18.28
C GLN A 29 10.24 6.01 19.66
N THR A 30 10.00 4.86 20.30
CA THR A 30 10.51 4.49 21.63
C THR A 30 11.10 3.09 21.58
N VAL A 31 12.26 2.88 22.21
CA VAL A 31 12.86 1.55 22.34
C VAL A 31 12.13 0.80 23.47
N LEU A 32 11.53 -0.35 23.16
CA LEU A 32 10.82 -1.17 24.15
C LEU A 32 11.70 -2.27 24.73
N PHE A 33 12.54 -2.86 23.89
CA PHE A 33 13.49 -3.90 24.28
C PHE A 33 14.84 -3.58 23.64
N ASN A 34 15.88 -3.47 24.45
CA ASN A 34 17.24 -3.24 23.97
C ASN A 34 18.11 -4.45 24.28
N LYS A 35 19.01 -4.78 23.36
CA LYS A 35 19.97 -5.86 23.53
C LYS A 35 20.79 -5.67 24.82
N GLY A 36 20.87 -6.69 25.65
CA GLY A 36 21.57 -6.67 26.94
C GLY A 36 20.69 -6.31 28.13
N ASP A 37 19.48 -5.77 27.90
CA ASP A 37 18.58 -5.41 28.99
C ASP A 37 18.12 -6.65 29.77
N ALA A 38 18.01 -6.50 31.10
CA ALA A 38 17.60 -7.56 32.03
C ALA A 38 18.44 -8.86 31.91
N GLY A 39 19.67 -8.76 31.42
CA GLY A 39 20.60 -9.90 31.30
C GLY A 39 20.40 -10.76 30.05
N PHE A 40 19.51 -10.38 29.12
CA PHE A 40 19.29 -11.11 27.87
C PHE A 40 20.20 -10.59 26.75
N GLY A 41 20.90 -11.51 26.08
CA GLY A 41 21.80 -11.21 24.97
C GLY A 41 21.12 -10.72 23.70
N CYS A 42 19.80 -10.88 23.56
CA CYS A 42 19.04 -10.41 22.39
C CYS A 42 17.52 -10.39 22.64
N TYR A 43 16.80 -9.47 22.00
CA TYR A 43 15.33 -9.51 21.90
C TYR A 43 14.92 -9.54 20.43
N ARG A 44 13.99 -10.43 20.07
CA ARG A 44 13.57 -10.64 18.68
C ARG A 44 12.09 -10.96 18.56
N ILE A 45 11.62 -11.03 17.31
CA ILE A 45 10.30 -11.57 16.95
C ILE A 45 9.16 -10.77 17.62
N PRO A 46 9.06 -9.46 17.31
CA PRO A 46 8.01 -8.61 17.84
C PRO A 46 6.64 -9.07 17.34
N ALA A 47 5.66 -9.09 18.24
CA ALA A 47 4.24 -9.17 17.92
C ALA A 47 3.47 -8.17 18.79
N ILE A 48 2.42 -7.55 18.25
CA ILE A 48 1.65 -6.55 18.97
C ILE A 48 0.16 -6.70 18.69
N VAL A 49 -0.65 -6.58 19.74
CA VAL A 49 -2.11 -6.46 19.63
C VAL A 49 -2.61 -5.32 20.51
N LYS A 50 -3.73 -4.72 20.09
CA LYS A 50 -4.54 -3.84 20.94
C LYS A 50 -5.73 -4.63 21.46
N THR A 51 -5.90 -4.69 22.78
CA THR A 51 -7.00 -5.43 23.40
C THR A 51 -8.33 -4.69 23.21
N LYS A 52 -9.43 -5.38 23.54
CA LYS A 52 -10.77 -4.77 23.59
C LYS A 52 -10.84 -3.57 24.54
N ALA A 53 -9.99 -3.52 25.56
CA ALA A 53 -9.93 -2.42 26.53
C ALA A 53 -9.05 -1.24 26.10
N GLY A 54 -8.41 -1.32 24.92
CA GLY A 54 -7.49 -0.29 24.41
C GLY A 54 -6.03 -0.48 24.84
N THR A 55 -5.72 -1.52 25.62
CA THR A 55 -4.34 -1.80 26.07
C THR A 55 -3.52 -2.37 24.91
N LEU A 56 -2.31 -1.85 24.71
CA LEU A 56 -1.33 -2.48 23.81
C LEU A 56 -0.52 -3.53 24.56
N LEU A 57 -0.42 -4.72 23.97
CA LEU A 57 0.43 -5.81 24.45
C LEU A 57 1.53 -6.06 23.41
N ALA A 58 2.77 -5.64 23.73
CA ALA A 58 3.94 -5.81 22.88
C ALA A 58 4.77 -7.01 23.36
N PHE A 59 4.79 -8.08 22.58
CA PHE A 59 5.52 -9.32 22.86
C PHE A 59 6.89 -9.33 22.18
N ALA A 60 7.83 -10.05 22.77
CA ALA A 60 9.12 -10.38 22.18
C ALA A 60 9.65 -11.71 22.71
N GLU A 61 10.48 -12.37 21.91
CA GLU A 61 11.41 -13.36 22.40
C GLU A 61 12.55 -12.68 23.16
N ALA A 62 12.80 -13.08 24.40
CA ALA A 62 13.97 -12.72 25.18
C ALA A 62 14.97 -13.88 25.15
N ARG A 63 16.04 -13.72 24.37
CA ARG A 63 17.03 -14.77 24.11
C ARG A 63 18.21 -14.60 25.06
N ARG A 64 18.47 -15.62 25.89
CA ARG A 64 19.42 -15.52 27.01
C ARG A 64 20.83 -15.13 26.60
N ALA A 65 21.45 -15.88 25.68
CA ALA A 65 22.88 -15.77 25.47
C ALA A 65 23.26 -14.93 24.23
N TRP A 66 22.61 -15.15 23.08
CA TRP A 66 22.84 -14.38 21.85
C TRP A 66 21.57 -14.38 20.96
N CYS A 67 21.68 -14.02 19.68
CA CYS A 67 20.53 -13.92 18.78
C CYS A 67 20.24 -15.18 17.93
N ALA A 68 20.63 -16.39 18.34
CA ALA A 68 20.32 -17.62 17.59
C ALA A 68 18.87 -18.08 17.78
N ASP A 69 18.34 -18.81 16.82
CA ASP A 69 16.93 -19.25 16.80
C ASP A 69 16.65 -20.51 17.64
N SER A 70 17.69 -21.20 18.10
CA SER A 70 17.57 -22.35 19.00
C SER A 70 18.55 -22.19 20.16
N GLN A 71 17.99 -21.90 21.34
CA GLN A 71 18.66 -21.75 22.63
C GLN A 71 17.56 -21.61 23.71
N GLU A 72 17.97 -21.28 24.93
CA GLU A 72 17.03 -20.83 25.96
C GLU A 72 16.41 -19.48 25.57
N ILE A 73 15.11 -19.52 25.27
CA ILE A 73 14.31 -18.35 24.90
C ILE A 73 13.09 -18.30 25.82
N ASP A 74 12.89 -17.14 26.45
CA ASP A 74 11.68 -16.79 27.18
C ASP A 74 10.77 -15.94 26.25
N LEU A 75 9.45 -16.00 26.45
CA LEU A 75 8.53 -15.01 25.90
C LEU A 75 8.24 -13.93 26.93
N VAL A 76 8.45 -12.68 26.54
CA VAL A 76 8.21 -11.50 27.37
C VAL A 76 7.21 -10.57 26.71
N MET A 77 6.64 -9.68 27.50
CA MET A 77 5.66 -8.70 27.06
C MET A 77 5.82 -7.38 27.82
N ARG A 78 5.50 -6.26 27.17
CA ARG A 78 5.25 -4.98 27.83
C ARG A 78 3.82 -4.53 27.55
N ARG A 79 3.19 -3.88 28.53
CA ARG A 79 1.82 -3.34 28.44
C ARG A 79 1.85 -1.81 28.34
N SER A 80 0.94 -1.23 27.56
CA SER A 80 0.68 0.21 27.55
C SER A 80 -0.82 0.46 27.55
N GLU A 81 -1.27 1.39 28.40
CA GLU A 81 -2.68 1.76 28.58
C GLU A 81 -2.97 3.17 27.99
N ASP A 82 -2.02 3.74 27.24
CA ASP A 82 -2.07 5.11 26.72
C ASP A 82 -1.60 5.21 25.26
N ASP A 83 -1.98 4.21 24.46
CA ASP A 83 -1.63 4.12 23.03
C ASP A 83 -0.10 4.11 22.81
N GLY A 84 0.65 3.49 23.71
CA GLY A 84 2.09 3.28 23.58
C GLY A 84 2.95 4.51 23.88
N ARG A 85 2.40 5.51 24.58
CA ARG A 85 3.14 6.70 25.06
C ARG A 85 4.00 6.35 26.26
N THR A 86 3.49 5.52 27.17
CA THR A 86 4.22 4.95 28.29
C THR A 86 4.04 3.43 28.32
N TRP A 87 5.04 2.74 28.87
CA TRP A 87 5.07 1.27 28.88
C TRP A 87 5.43 0.77 30.27
N ALA A 88 4.62 -0.13 30.79
CA ALA A 88 4.91 -0.86 32.02
C ALA A 88 6.24 -1.64 31.92
N PRO A 89 6.85 -2.02 33.05
CA PRO A 89 8.00 -2.91 33.07
C PRO A 89 7.75 -4.22 32.32
N THR A 90 8.82 -4.82 31.81
CA THR A 90 8.77 -6.12 31.13
C THR A 90 8.22 -7.20 32.06
N GLN A 91 7.22 -7.94 31.56
CA GLN A 91 6.63 -9.10 32.19
C GLN A 91 7.04 -10.35 31.42
N THR A 92 7.46 -11.40 32.14
CA THR A 92 7.67 -12.72 31.53
C THR A 92 6.32 -13.43 31.40
N VAL A 93 5.97 -13.81 30.17
CA VAL A 93 4.71 -14.49 29.83
C VAL A 93 4.89 -16.01 29.88
N LEU A 94 6.08 -16.47 29.50
CA LEU A 94 6.44 -17.87 29.50
C LEU A 94 7.96 -17.99 29.61
N SER A 95 8.45 -18.84 30.52
CA SER A 95 9.87 -18.99 30.80
C SER A 95 10.31 -20.45 30.91
N GLY A 96 11.60 -20.70 30.65
CA GLY A 96 12.32 -21.86 31.16
C GLY A 96 13.12 -21.49 32.41
N THR A 97 13.01 -22.28 33.48
CA THR A 97 13.85 -22.11 34.69
C THR A 97 14.79 -23.30 34.85
N ASP A 98 15.82 -23.18 35.70
CA ASP A 98 16.81 -24.23 36.00
C ASP A 98 16.21 -25.56 36.51
N THR A 99 14.93 -25.56 36.92
CA THR A 99 14.20 -26.75 37.41
C THR A 99 13.22 -27.33 36.38
N ASP A 100 13.09 -26.70 35.20
CA ASP A 100 12.32 -27.25 34.09
C ASP A 100 13.09 -28.45 33.50
N PRO A 101 12.53 -29.66 33.46
CA PRO A 101 13.18 -30.79 32.77
C PRO A 101 13.42 -30.52 31.27
N ASN A 102 12.81 -29.46 30.71
CA ASN A 102 13.01 -28.93 29.37
C ASN A 102 13.69 -27.53 29.40
N ALA A 103 14.56 -27.23 30.38
CA ALA A 103 15.18 -25.90 30.53
C ALA A 103 15.98 -25.42 29.28
N VAL A 104 16.44 -26.34 28.42
CA VAL A 104 17.10 -26.01 27.13
C VAL A 104 16.11 -25.51 26.07
N ALA A 105 14.83 -25.35 26.43
CA ALA A 105 13.78 -25.15 25.44
C ALA A 105 13.75 -23.76 24.80
N THR A 106 13.55 -23.76 23.49
CA THR A 106 13.18 -22.58 22.71
C THR A 106 11.68 -22.36 22.85
N ARG A 107 11.25 -21.21 23.39
CA ARG A 107 9.84 -20.82 23.48
C ARG A 107 9.68 -19.51 22.73
N GLY A 108 8.97 -19.53 21.61
CA GLY A 108 9.09 -18.47 20.62
C GLY A 108 7.94 -18.36 19.65
N ASN A 109 8.18 -17.55 18.62
CA ASN A 109 7.25 -17.23 17.56
C ASN A 109 5.81 -16.91 18.04
N PRO A 110 5.65 -15.85 18.84
CA PRO A 110 4.35 -15.45 19.36
C PRO A 110 3.40 -15.06 18.22
N ALA A 111 2.17 -15.53 18.31
CA ALA A 111 1.05 -15.12 17.48
C ALA A 111 -0.17 -14.80 18.36
N PRO A 112 -0.21 -13.60 18.95
CA PRO A 112 -1.34 -13.15 19.76
C PRO A 112 -2.57 -12.86 18.90
N ILE A 113 -3.76 -13.11 19.46
CA ILE A 113 -5.07 -12.83 18.87
C ILE A 113 -5.96 -12.25 19.96
N VAL A 114 -6.70 -11.20 19.64
CA VAL A 114 -7.71 -10.64 20.55
C VAL A 114 -9.07 -11.12 20.09
N ASP A 115 -9.78 -11.78 21.00
CA ASP A 115 -11.20 -12.05 20.84
C ASP A 115 -11.99 -10.84 21.34
N TYR A 116 -12.53 -10.06 20.41
CA TYR A 116 -13.30 -8.85 20.71
C TYR A 116 -14.73 -9.15 21.20
N GLU A 117 -15.22 -10.38 21.12
CA GLU A 117 -16.51 -10.76 21.71
C GLU A 117 -16.36 -10.87 23.23
N THR A 118 -15.35 -11.61 23.69
CA THR A 118 -15.14 -11.88 25.13
C THR A 118 -14.17 -10.91 25.80
N GLY A 119 -13.24 -10.31 25.07
CA GLY A 119 -12.10 -9.55 25.60
C GLY A 119 -10.88 -10.41 25.94
N ARG A 120 -10.96 -11.73 25.73
CA ARG A 120 -9.85 -12.67 25.91
C ARG A 120 -8.73 -12.39 24.93
N ILE A 121 -7.49 -12.57 25.40
CA ILE A 121 -6.31 -12.61 24.54
C ILE A 121 -5.83 -14.06 24.47
N VAL A 122 -5.69 -14.56 23.25
CA VAL A 122 -5.13 -15.89 22.97
C VAL A 122 -3.72 -15.72 22.44
N LEU A 123 -2.75 -16.45 22.98
CA LEU A 123 -1.36 -16.45 22.54
C LEU A 123 -0.98 -17.83 22.04
N LEU A 124 -0.87 -17.96 20.72
CA LEU A 124 -0.22 -19.11 20.10
C LEU A 124 1.30 -18.92 20.15
N SER A 125 2.02 -20.01 20.41
CA SER A 125 3.47 -20.03 20.45
C SER A 125 4.00 -21.40 20.07
N THR A 126 5.30 -21.46 19.79
CA THR A 126 6.00 -22.71 19.49
C THR A 126 7.02 -23.01 20.56
N MET A 127 7.08 -24.26 21.01
CA MET A 127 8.09 -24.71 21.97
C MET A 127 8.87 -25.92 21.45
N ASP A 128 10.18 -25.82 21.53
CA ASP A 128 11.11 -26.95 21.34
C ASP A 128 11.68 -27.31 22.70
N PRO A 129 11.36 -28.47 23.29
CA PRO A 129 11.86 -28.84 24.61
C PRO A 129 13.35 -29.18 24.64
N GLY A 130 14.03 -29.29 23.48
CA GLY A 130 15.46 -29.63 23.38
C GLY A 130 15.80 -31.08 23.74
N THR A 131 14.80 -31.89 24.09
CA THR A 131 14.91 -33.29 24.53
C THR A 131 14.29 -34.28 23.55
N THR A 132 13.64 -33.80 22.49
CA THR A 132 12.95 -34.61 21.48
C THR A 132 13.72 -34.60 20.15
N SER A 133 13.65 -35.71 19.41
CA SER A 133 14.13 -35.78 18.01
C SER A 133 13.25 -34.97 17.04
N ARG A 134 12.11 -34.47 17.53
CA ARG A 134 11.11 -33.68 16.81
C ARG A 134 11.09 -32.27 17.40
N PRO A 135 11.85 -31.32 16.83
CA PRO A 135 11.92 -29.96 17.36
C PRO A 135 10.63 -29.19 17.02
N ARG A 136 10.15 -28.39 17.97
CA ARG A 136 9.06 -27.39 17.84
C ARG A 136 7.63 -27.92 17.68
N THR A 137 6.86 -27.84 18.76
CA THR A 137 5.41 -28.16 18.81
C THR A 137 4.59 -26.93 19.23
N PRO A 138 3.31 -26.82 18.81
CA PRO A 138 2.49 -25.65 19.09
C PRO A 138 1.84 -25.69 20.47
N TYR A 139 1.72 -24.52 21.08
CA TYR A 139 1.10 -24.30 22.38
C TYR A 139 0.20 -23.07 22.37
N VAL A 140 -0.76 -23.07 23.29
CA VAL A 140 -1.65 -21.94 23.55
C VAL A 140 -1.59 -21.50 25.02
N GLN A 141 -1.63 -20.20 25.25
CA GLN A 141 -1.95 -19.56 26.53
C GLN A 141 -3.09 -18.57 26.32
N VAL A 142 -3.85 -18.29 27.38
CA VAL A 142 -4.89 -17.26 27.37
C VAL A 142 -4.71 -16.26 28.51
N SER A 143 -5.17 -15.04 28.30
CA SER A 143 -5.36 -14.02 29.33
C SER A 143 -6.80 -13.53 29.27
N ASP A 144 -7.50 -13.62 30.40
CA ASP A 144 -8.88 -13.18 30.58
C ASP A 144 -8.97 -11.86 31.38
N ASP A 145 -7.82 -11.22 31.64
CA ASP A 145 -7.69 -10.04 32.50
C ASP A 145 -6.85 -8.92 31.85
N ASP A 146 -6.97 -8.78 30.52
CA ASP A 146 -6.34 -7.72 29.73
C ASP A 146 -4.79 -7.78 29.72
N GLY A 147 -4.27 -9.00 29.61
CA GLY A 147 -2.84 -9.30 29.52
C GLY A 147 -2.09 -9.24 30.85
N LYS A 148 -2.79 -9.10 32.00
CA LYS A 148 -2.14 -8.99 33.31
C LYS A 148 -1.62 -10.34 33.79
N THR A 149 -2.40 -11.40 33.62
CA THR A 149 -2.00 -12.77 33.94
C THR A 149 -2.25 -13.72 32.76
N TRP A 150 -1.55 -14.84 32.76
CA TRP A 150 -1.59 -15.83 31.68
C TRP A 150 -1.81 -17.22 32.24
N SER A 151 -2.61 -18.02 31.53
CA SER A 151 -2.78 -19.44 31.83
C SER A 151 -1.46 -20.21 31.67
N LYS A 152 -1.41 -21.42 32.22
CA LYS A 152 -0.36 -22.37 31.84
C LYS A 152 -0.43 -22.65 30.34
N ALA A 153 0.73 -22.83 29.70
CA ALA A 153 0.79 -23.26 28.32
C ALA A 153 0.21 -24.67 28.15
N LYS A 154 -0.68 -24.83 27.18
CA LYS A 154 -1.30 -26.10 26.79
C LYS A 154 -0.76 -26.50 25.42
N ASN A 155 -0.21 -27.72 25.32
CA ASN A 155 0.20 -28.29 24.03
C ASN A 155 -1.05 -28.57 23.19
N ILE A 156 -1.05 -28.12 21.94
CA ILE A 156 -2.15 -28.31 20.98
C ILE A 156 -1.69 -29.04 19.71
N GLY A 157 -0.55 -29.72 19.76
CA GLY A 157 0.02 -30.47 18.65
C GLY A 157 -0.95 -31.49 18.05
N ASP A 158 -1.68 -32.22 18.89
CA ASP A 158 -2.67 -33.21 18.43
C ASP A 158 -3.83 -32.58 17.63
N GLN A 159 -4.00 -31.25 17.69
CA GLN A 159 -5.05 -30.51 17.00
C GLN A 159 -4.58 -29.91 15.68
N ILE A 160 -3.39 -29.28 15.66
CA ILE A 160 -2.95 -28.44 14.53
C ILE A 160 -1.60 -28.83 13.92
N ASP A 161 -0.96 -29.86 14.43
CA ASP A 161 0.33 -30.38 13.98
C ASP A 161 0.17 -31.84 13.51
N ASP A 162 1.13 -32.39 12.77
CA ASP A 162 1.15 -33.79 12.32
C ASP A 162 2.44 -34.46 12.78
N PRO A 163 2.40 -35.56 13.54
CA PRO A 163 3.59 -36.28 13.99
C PRO A 163 4.60 -36.65 12.90
N ALA A 164 4.17 -36.78 11.64
CA ALA A 164 5.04 -37.05 10.50
C ALA A 164 5.87 -35.82 10.04
N TRP A 165 5.50 -34.61 10.47
CA TRP A 165 6.18 -33.37 10.11
C TRP A 165 7.51 -33.21 10.86
N GLY A 166 8.47 -32.60 10.18
CA GLY A 166 9.83 -32.40 10.69
C GLY A 166 10.03 -31.11 11.48
N TRP A 167 9.31 -30.04 11.13
CA TRP A 167 9.42 -28.72 11.76
C TRP A 167 8.07 -28.00 11.73
N TYR A 168 7.74 -27.28 12.81
CA TYR A 168 6.51 -26.47 12.92
C TYR A 168 6.81 -25.09 13.52
N ALA A 169 6.08 -24.06 13.08
CA ALA A 169 6.04 -22.77 13.75
C ALA A 169 4.67 -22.10 13.63
N THR A 170 4.25 -21.48 14.72
CA THR A 170 3.23 -20.42 14.75
C THR A 170 3.84 -19.11 14.26
N GLY A 171 3.04 -18.21 13.69
CA GLY A 171 3.47 -16.83 13.40
C GLY A 171 4.84 -16.73 12.67
N PRO A 172 5.68 -15.73 13.00
CA PRO A 172 5.42 -14.63 13.94
C PRO A 172 4.60 -13.51 13.31
N VAL A 173 3.67 -12.95 14.08
CA VAL A 173 2.75 -11.81 13.84
C VAL A 173 1.47 -12.06 14.62
N HIS A 174 0.67 -11.03 14.89
CA HIS A 174 -0.70 -11.23 15.33
C HIS A 174 -1.55 -12.05 14.34
N GLY A 175 -2.52 -12.79 14.86
CA GLY A 175 -3.66 -13.29 14.08
C GLY A 175 -4.88 -12.39 14.26
N ILE A 176 -6.00 -12.74 13.65
CA ILE A 176 -7.19 -11.89 13.57
C ILE A 176 -8.43 -12.61 14.09
N GLN A 177 -9.43 -11.85 14.54
CA GLN A 177 -10.81 -12.30 14.63
C GLN A 177 -11.55 -11.81 13.39
N LEU A 178 -12.28 -12.70 12.71
CA LEU A 178 -13.09 -12.33 11.56
C LEU A 178 -14.28 -11.49 11.99
N THR A 179 -14.62 -10.48 11.22
CA THR A 179 -15.70 -9.53 11.53
C THR A 179 -16.81 -9.58 10.49
N ARG A 180 -16.63 -10.33 9.40
CA ARG A 180 -17.54 -10.35 8.24
C ARG A 180 -18.05 -11.74 7.92
N GLY A 181 -19.22 -11.77 7.29
CA GLY A 181 -19.79 -12.99 6.71
C GLY A 181 -20.17 -14.06 7.73
N ALA A 182 -20.28 -15.30 7.25
CA ALA A 182 -20.78 -16.43 8.04
C ALA A 182 -19.82 -16.92 9.13
N HIS A 183 -18.58 -16.43 9.14
CA HIS A 183 -17.53 -16.83 10.09
C HIS A 183 -17.12 -15.68 11.02
N ALA A 184 -17.90 -14.61 11.12
CA ALA A 184 -17.66 -13.56 12.10
C ALA A 184 -17.55 -14.16 13.51
N GLY A 185 -16.58 -13.70 14.30
CA GLY A 185 -16.24 -14.24 15.61
C GLY A 185 -15.10 -15.28 15.62
N ARG A 186 -14.87 -15.97 14.48
CA ARG A 186 -13.79 -16.96 14.34
C ARG A 186 -12.41 -16.33 14.50
N LEU A 187 -11.54 -16.98 15.26
CA LEU A 187 -10.13 -16.62 15.38
C LEU A 187 -9.32 -17.32 14.29
N VAL A 188 -8.40 -16.62 13.63
CA VAL A 188 -7.55 -17.16 12.55
C VAL A 188 -6.10 -16.71 12.72
N ALA A 189 -5.16 -17.64 12.60
CA ALA A 189 -3.72 -17.37 12.64
C ALA A 189 -2.98 -18.03 11.49
N GLY A 190 -1.85 -17.44 11.10
CA GLY A 190 -0.89 -18.04 10.20
C GLY A 190 0.11 -18.96 10.92
N THR A 191 0.43 -20.09 10.30
CA THR A 191 1.45 -21.05 10.74
C THR A 191 2.24 -21.56 9.52
N ASN A 192 3.35 -22.25 9.75
CA ASN A 192 4.07 -22.94 8.70
C ASN A 192 4.77 -24.21 9.22
N TYR A 193 4.97 -25.17 8.32
CA TYR A 193 5.55 -26.46 8.67
C TYR A 193 6.39 -27.05 7.52
N ASP A 194 7.29 -27.97 7.87
CA ASP A 194 7.93 -28.91 6.95
C ASP A 194 7.25 -30.27 7.06
N ASN A 195 6.90 -30.89 5.93
CA ASN A 195 6.11 -32.12 5.91
C ASN A 195 6.91 -33.41 6.23
N GLY A 196 8.19 -33.31 6.61
CA GLY A 196 9.08 -34.45 6.83
C GLY A 196 9.68 -35.02 5.56
N ALA A 197 9.26 -34.55 4.38
CA ALA A 197 9.79 -34.93 3.07
C ALA A 197 10.60 -33.79 2.40
N GLY A 198 10.98 -32.77 3.16
CA GLY A 198 11.76 -31.62 2.68
C GLY A 198 10.93 -30.58 1.93
N GLN A 199 9.61 -30.59 2.08
CA GLN A 199 8.70 -29.60 1.50
C GLN A 199 8.10 -28.73 2.60
N ASN A 200 7.99 -27.43 2.33
CA ASN A 200 7.45 -26.47 3.28
C ASN A 200 6.04 -26.05 2.87
N ALA A 201 5.20 -25.77 3.85
CA ALA A 201 3.85 -25.28 3.66
C ALA A 201 3.56 -24.06 4.52
N GLY A 202 2.81 -23.12 3.94
CA GLY A 202 2.08 -22.11 4.68
C GLY A 202 0.71 -22.66 5.04
N GLN A 203 0.28 -22.42 6.28
CA GLN A 203 -0.98 -22.92 6.82
C GLN A 203 -1.74 -21.81 7.55
N LEU A 204 -3.07 -21.91 7.53
CA LEU A 204 -3.96 -21.22 8.46
C LEU A 204 -4.49 -22.21 9.49
N VAL A 205 -4.65 -21.74 10.73
CA VAL A 205 -5.35 -22.44 11.80
C VAL A 205 -6.47 -21.55 12.31
N TYR A 206 -7.54 -22.15 12.81
CA TYR A 206 -8.68 -21.39 13.30
C TYR A 206 -9.31 -22.00 14.55
N SER A 207 -10.06 -21.18 15.28
CA SER A 207 -10.85 -21.55 16.45
C SER A 207 -12.20 -20.84 16.40
N ASP A 208 -13.27 -21.60 16.68
CA ASP A 208 -14.66 -21.12 16.72
C ASP A 208 -15.22 -21.04 18.16
N ASP A 209 -14.40 -21.35 19.16
CA ASP A 209 -14.79 -21.48 20.57
C ASP A 209 -13.91 -20.64 21.49
N HIS A 210 -13.57 -19.43 21.04
CA HIS A 210 -12.81 -18.44 21.83
C HIS A 210 -11.41 -18.95 22.26
N GLY A 211 -10.77 -19.78 21.41
CA GLY A 211 -9.41 -20.28 21.58
C GLY A 211 -9.27 -21.56 22.41
N GLU A 212 -10.37 -22.22 22.78
CA GLU A 212 -10.36 -23.45 23.58
C GLU A 212 -9.90 -24.67 22.78
N THR A 213 -10.35 -24.78 21.52
CA THR A 213 -9.93 -25.78 20.55
C THR A 213 -9.55 -25.14 19.21
N TRP A 214 -8.65 -25.80 18.50
CA TRP A 214 -8.05 -25.34 17.26
C TRP A 214 -8.18 -26.38 16.17
N HIS A 215 -8.30 -25.90 14.93
CA HIS A 215 -8.44 -26.73 13.75
C HIS A 215 -7.38 -26.39 12.71
N LYS A 216 -6.86 -27.42 12.03
CA LYS A 216 -6.10 -27.24 10.79
C LYS A 216 -7.04 -26.65 9.74
N GLY A 217 -6.65 -25.52 9.17
CA GLY A 217 -7.34 -24.89 8.06
C GLY A 217 -6.57 -25.03 6.76
N ALA A 218 -6.62 -23.96 5.97
CA ALA A 218 -6.02 -23.90 4.65
C ALA A 218 -4.52 -24.22 4.72
N ALA A 219 -4.02 -25.01 3.79
CA ALA A 219 -2.59 -25.27 3.67
C ALA A 219 -2.20 -25.34 2.19
N ASP A 220 -0.99 -24.89 1.87
CA ASP A 220 -0.42 -24.99 0.54
C ASP A 220 1.01 -25.52 0.62
N LEU A 221 1.16 -26.81 0.29
CA LEU A 221 2.42 -27.53 0.30
C LEU A 221 3.03 -27.48 -1.10
N ARG A 222 4.18 -26.84 -1.24
CA ARG A 222 4.81 -26.59 -2.55
C ARG A 222 6.25 -27.06 -2.62
N SER A 223 6.68 -27.42 -3.82
CA SER A 223 8.07 -27.76 -4.14
C SER A 223 8.82 -26.63 -4.85
N ASP A 224 8.10 -25.69 -5.46
CA ASP A 224 8.63 -24.57 -6.25
C ASP A 224 8.69 -23.24 -5.49
N ALA A 225 8.16 -23.21 -4.26
CA ALA A 225 8.16 -22.05 -3.39
C ALA A 225 8.17 -22.48 -1.92
N THR A 226 8.46 -21.54 -1.02
CA THR A 226 8.57 -21.81 0.42
C THR A 226 7.80 -20.74 1.21
N PRO A 227 6.45 -20.76 1.18
CA PRO A 227 5.64 -19.83 1.96
C PRO A 227 5.82 -20.09 3.47
N GLN A 228 6.26 -19.07 4.20
CA GLN A 228 6.49 -19.12 5.65
C GLN A 228 6.15 -17.78 6.31
N GLU A 229 6.07 -17.77 7.65
CA GLU A 229 5.88 -16.56 8.47
C GLU A 229 4.65 -15.76 8.01
N ILE A 230 3.50 -16.45 8.02
CA ILE A 230 2.26 -16.01 7.41
C ILE A 230 1.59 -14.93 8.27
N SER A 231 1.34 -13.76 7.66
CA SER A 231 0.50 -12.70 8.23
C SER A 231 -0.86 -12.69 7.53
N VAL A 232 -1.92 -12.37 8.28
CA VAL A 232 -3.30 -12.45 7.80
C VAL A 232 -4.03 -11.13 7.99
N VAL A 233 -4.93 -10.81 7.06
CA VAL A 233 -5.87 -9.69 7.18
C VAL A 233 -7.20 -10.03 6.52
N GLU A 234 -8.30 -9.60 7.12
CA GLU A 234 -9.64 -9.77 6.56
C GLU A 234 -9.90 -8.72 5.45
N LYS A 235 -10.38 -9.21 4.30
CA LYS A 235 -10.81 -8.41 3.16
C LYS A 235 -12.24 -7.89 3.36
N VAL A 236 -12.63 -6.83 2.65
CA VAL A 236 -13.99 -6.28 2.75
C VAL A 236 -15.09 -7.24 2.28
N ASP A 237 -14.72 -8.22 1.44
CA ASP A 237 -15.62 -9.29 1.02
C ASP A 237 -15.68 -10.47 2.01
N GLY A 238 -15.00 -10.36 3.16
CA GLY A 238 -14.90 -11.40 4.20
C GLY A 238 -13.86 -12.48 3.91
N GLY A 239 -13.14 -12.41 2.79
CA GLY A 239 -12.03 -13.32 2.52
C GLY A 239 -10.82 -13.05 3.44
N VAL A 240 -10.08 -14.09 3.79
CA VAL A 240 -8.81 -13.98 4.53
C VAL A 240 -7.66 -13.91 3.53
N TYR A 241 -6.99 -12.76 3.46
CA TYR A 241 -5.75 -12.61 2.71
C TYR A 241 -4.58 -13.09 3.58
N ALA A 242 -3.86 -14.10 3.11
CA ALA A 242 -2.66 -14.64 3.75
C ALA A 242 -1.43 -14.19 2.98
N GLY A 243 -0.62 -13.30 3.56
CA GLY A 243 0.67 -12.87 3.02
C GLY A 243 1.82 -13.68 3.60
N ALA A 244 2.73 -14.16 2.76
CA ALA A 244 3.85 -15.01 3.13
C ALA A 244 5.19 -14.41 2.73
N ARG A 245 6.21 -14.72 3.54
CA ARG A 245 7.60 -14.73 3.09
C ARG A 245 7.80 -15.92 2.16
N ASN A 246 8.52 -15.70 1.06
CA ASN A 246 9.04 -16.78 0.22
C ASN A 246 10.53 -16.99 0.52
N ASN A 247 10.88 -18.17 1.01
CA ASN A 247 12.25 -18.52 1.41
C ASN A 247 13.09 -19.19 0.29
N ALA A 248 12.57 -19.30 -0.94
CA ALA A 248 13.18 -20.06 -2.05
C ALA A 248 14.37 -19.39 -2.79
N GLY A 249 14.99 -18.34 -2.23
CA GLY A 249 16.18 -17.68 -2.81
C GLY A 249 15.90 -16.35 -3.53
N THR A 250 16.94 -15.54 -3.71
CA THR A 250 16.92 -14.08 -3.94
C THR A 250 16.50 -13.60 -5.34
N SER A 251 15.80 -14.39 -6.15
CA SER A 251 15.30 -13.94 -7.46
C SER A 251 13.97 -13.19 -7.36
N GLY A 252 14.01 -11.98 -6.79
CA GLY A 252 13.01 -10.92 -6.99
C GLY A 252 11.57 -11.14 -6.47
N ALA A 253 11.22 -12.32 -5.96
CA ALA A 253 9.87 -12.66 -5.52
C ALA A 253 9.83 -13.19 -4.07
N SER A 254 10.34 -12.39 -3.14
CA SER A 254 10.41 -12.73 -1.70
C SER A 254 9.05 -12.67 -0.98
N ARG A 255 7.99 -12.18 -1.65
CA ARG A 255 6.62 -12.09 -1.14
C ARG A 255 5.65 -12.92 -1.96
N MET A 256 4.74 -13.59 -1.26
CA MET A 256 3.64 -14.34 -1.88
C MET A 256 2.34 -14.09 -1.13
N ALA A 257 1.21 -14.38 -1.76
CA ALA A 257 -0.08 -14.42 -1.09
C ALA A 257 -1.02 -15.49 -1.63
N ALA A 258 -1.95 -15.92 -0.78
CA ALA A 258 -3.11 -16.72 -1.10
C ALA A 258 -4.34 -16.14 -0.40
N VAL A 259 -5.54 -16.51 -0.85
CA VAL A 259 -6.80 -16.05 -0.25
C VAL A 259 -7.65 -17.26 0.11
N SER A 260 -8.22 -17.24 1.31
CA SER A 260 -9.29 -18.15 1.73
C SER A 260 -10.61 -17.39 1.74
N ASN A 261 -11.66 -17.95 1.11
CA ASN A 261 -12.99 -17.34 1.06
C ASN A 261 -14.03 -18.09 1.92
N ASP A 262 -13.57 -19.02 2.77
CA ASP A 262 -14.37 -19.93 3.59
C ASP A 262 -13.96 -19.87 5.07
N GLY A 263 -13.55 -18.69 5.52
CA GLY A 263 -13.18 -18.43 6.92
C GLY A 263 -11.90 -19.14 7.36
N GLY A 264 -10.93 -19.31 6.45
CA GLY A 264 -9.62 -19.89 6.75
C GLY A 264 -9.51 -21.40 6.52
N GLN A 265 -10.54 -22.07 5.98
CA GLN A 265 -10.57 -23.53 5.85
C GLN A 265 -9.80 -24.03 4.62
N THR A 266 -9.89 -23.35 3.47
CA THR A 266 -9.15 -23.69 2.25
C THR A 266 -8.62 -22.44 1.56
N PHE A 267 -7.50 -22.58 0.86
CA PHE A 267 -7.04 -21.55 -0.07
C PHE A 267 -7.75 -21.73 -1.41
N SER A 268 -8.34 -20.65 -1.93
CA SER A 268 -9.03 -20.66 -3.23
C SER A 268 -8.08 -20.83 -4.42
N ALA A 269 -6.80 -20.54 -4.22
CA ALA A 269 -5.71 -20.81 -5.14
C ALA A 269 -4.39 -20.97 -4.34
N PRO A 270 -3.40 -21.69 -4.89
CA PRO A 270 -2.07 -21.73 -4.29
C PRO A 270 -1.43 -20.34 -4.14
N PHE A 271 -0.46 -20.21 -3.24
CA PHE A 271 0.33 -18.99 -3.07
C PHE A 271 0.95 -18.55 -4.39
N ALA A 272 0.76 -17.28 -4.73
CA ALA A 272 1.34 -16.64 -5.91
C ALA A 272 2.29 -15.53 -5.48
N THR A 273 3.34 -15.31 -6.26
CA THR A 273 4.30 -14.22 -6.02
C THR A 273 3.64 -12.86 -6.25
N ILE A 274 3.97 -11.89 -5.41
CA ILE A 274 3.40 -10.54 -5.50
C ILE A 274 4.34 -9.66 -6.32
N ALA A 275 3.91 -9.30 -7.53
CA ALA A 275 4.69 -8.41 -8.40
C ALA A 275 4.82 -7.01 -7.78
N GLY A 276 6.04 -6.44 -7.83
CA GLY A 276 6.32 -5.08 -7.38
C GLY A 276 6.45 -4.88 -5.86
N LEU A 277 6.17 -5.90 -5.04
CA LEU A 277 6.36 -5.85 -3.60
C LEU A 277 7.73 -6.39 -3.18
N THR A 278 8.74 -5.55 -3.33
CA THR A 278 10.14 -5.90 -3.03
C THR A 278 10.43 -5.82 -1.53
N THR A 279 11.00 -6.90 -0.98
CA THR A 279 11.52 -7.01 0.39
C THR A 279 12.75 -7.93 0.41
N PRO A 280 13.59 -7.89 1.46
CA PRO A 280 14.52 -8.99 1.69
C PRO A 280 13.76 -10.22 2.21
N VAL A 281 14.46 -11.33 2.42
CA VAL A 281 13.88 -12.55 2.99
C VAL A 281 13.69 -12.39 4.50
N VAL A 282 12.51 -11.90 4.90
CA VAL A 282 12.15 -11.54 6.29
C VAL A 282 10.64 -11.64 6.52
N GLN A 283 10.15 -11.81 7.74
CA GLN A 283 8.72 -11.65 8.04
C GLN A 283 8.25 -10.22 7.72
N GLY A 284 6.97 -10.07 7.35
CA GLY A 284 6.30 -8.77 7.22
C GLY A 284 4.86 -8.86 7.70
N SER A 285 4.33 -7.77 8.24
CA SER A 285 3.00 -7.73 8.87
C SER A 285 1.97 -7.00 8.02
N LEU A 286 0.74 -7.48 8.08
CA LEU A 286 -0.43 -6.90 7.44
C LEU A 286 -1.36 -6.29 8.48
N GLN A 287 -2.01 -5.18 8.13
CA GLN A 287 -3.04 -4.56 8.97
C GLN A 287 -4.05 -3.84 8.08
N ARG A 288 -5.35 -3.96 8.36
CA ARG A 288 -6.36 -3.11 7.73
C ARG A 288 -6.38 -1.75 8.43
N LEU A 289 -6.32 -0.68 7.63
CA LEU A 289 -6.48 0.70 8.11
C LEU A 289 -7.85 1.28 7.75
N ARG A 290 -8.33 1.04 6.53
CA ARG A 290 -9.59 1.60 6.01
C ARG A 290 -10.45 0.55 5.34
N ALA A 291 -11.77 0.66 5.46
CA ALA A 291 -12.73 -0.25 4.87
C ALA A 291 -13.99 0.51 4.41
N VAL A 292 -14.31 0.44 3.12
CA VAL A 292 -15.50 1.12 2.57
C VAL A 292 -16.81 0.58 3.15
N ASP A 293 -16.83 -0.71 3.51
CA ASP A 293 -17.98 -1.35 4.15
C ASP A 293 -18.18 -0.90 5.62
N GLN A 294 -17.19 -0.20 6.19
CA GLN A 294 -17.24 0.43 7.51
C GLN A 294 -17.39 1.96 7.42
N GLY A 295 -17.67 2.50 6.22
CA GLY A 295 -17.95 3.92 5.98
C GLY A 295 -16.74 4.78 5.62
N ASP A 296 -15.55 4.19 5.44
CA ASP A 296 -14.40 4.92 4.90
C ASP A 296 -14.56 5.21 3.40
N LYS A 297 -13.87 6.24 2.91
CA LYS A 297 -13.92 6.65 1.48
C LYS A 297 -13.24 5.68 0.51
N TYR A 298 -12.30 4.88 1.01
CA TYR A 298 -11.54 3.92 0.23
C TYR A 298 -11.06 2.76 1.11
N ASN A 299 -10.72 1.66 0.49
CA ASN A 299 -10.08 0.54 1.18
C ASN A 299 -8.60 0.79 1.35
N ARG A 300 -8.02 0.38 2.49
CA ARG A 300 -6.57 0.43 2.68
C ARG A 300 -6.07 -0.68 3.60
N LEU A 301 -5.17 -1.48 3.07
CA LEU A 301 -4.33 -2.42 3.78
C LEU A 301 -2.92 -1.86 3.88
N LEU A 302 -2.26 -2.10 5.01
CA LEU A 302 -0.87 -1.73 5.27
C LEU A 302 -0.01 -2.98 5.29
N PHE A 303 1.21 -2.85 4.77
CA PHE A 303 2.25 -3.87 4.85
C PHE A 303 3.56 -3.26 5.38
N ALA A 304 4.00 -3.74 6.55
CA ALA A 304 5.27 -3.34 7.16
C ALA A 304 6.32 -4.44 7.01
N ALA A 305 7.48 -4.04 6.53
CA ALA A 305 8.68 -4.85 6.35
C ALA A 305 9.84 -3.95 5.86
N PRO A 306 11.09 -4.38 5.99
CA PRO A 306 12.24 -3.77 5.31
C PRO A 306 12.04 -3.73 3.78
N ALA A 307 12.57 -2.69 3.13
CA ALA A 307 12.38 -2.45 1.69
C ALA A 307 13.67 -2.59 0.86
N ASP A 308 14.84 -2.71 1.49
CA ASP A 308 16.06 -3.08 0.79
C ASP A 308 15.98 -4.56 0.31
N PRO A 309 16.11 -4.85 -1.00
CA PRO A 309 15.91 -6.20 -1.53
C PRO A 309 16.92 -7.23 -0.99
N ASP A 310 18.12 -6.78 -0.62
CA ASP A 310 19.24 -7.67 -0.27
C ASP A 310 19.52 -7.68 1.24
N ARG A 311 19.11 -6.63 1.95
CA ARG A 311 19.46 -6.43 3.36
C ARG A 311 18.24 -6.09 4.19
N ARG A 312 18.25 -6.54 5.44
CA ARG A 312 17.24 -6.19 6.45
C ARG A 312 17.41 -4.73 6.90
N ARG A 313 17.02 -3.79 6.05
CA ARG A 313 17.13 -2.33 6.24
C ARG A 313 15.92 -1.59 5.64
N TYR A 314 15.72 -0.37 6.12
CA TYR A 314 14.68 0.54 5.64
C TYR A 314 13.26 0.04 5.93
N MET A 315 12.89 -0.04 7.21
CA MET A 315 11.51 -0.34 7.61
C MET A 315 10.57 0.63 6.90
N THR A 316 9.63 0.09 6.13
CA THR A 316 8.80 0.85 5.21
C THR A 316 7.36 0.36 5.29
N ILE A 317 6.41 1.29 5.30
CA ILE A 317 4.98 1.01 5.16
C ILE A 317 4.62 1.11 3.68
N ARG A 318 4.05 0.04 3.11
CA ARG A 318 3.45 0.05 1.77
C ARG A 318 1.97 -0.19 1.90
N SER A 319 1.20 0.53 1.10
CA SER A 319 -0.26 0.43 1.10
C SER A 319 -0.74 -0.39 -0.09
N SER A 320 -1.76 -1.20 0.14
CA SER A 320 -2.65 -1.67 -0.91
C SER A 320 -4.00 -1.02 -0.69
N PHE A 321 -4.63 -0.59 -1.77
CA PHE A 321 -5.96 0.03 -1.73
C PHE A 321 -6.99 -0.76 -2.56
N ASP A 322 -6.58 -1.93 -3.04
CA ASP A 322 -7.33 -2.81 -3.93
C ASP A 322 -7.40 -4.23 -3.34
N GLU A 323 -7.42 -4.31 -2.00
CA GLU A 323 -7.58 -5.55 -1.23
C GLU A 323 -6.44 -6.56 -1.45
N GLY A 324 -5.20 -6.05 -1.55
CA GLY A 324 -3.97 -6.84 -1.63
C GLY A 324 -3.60 -7.30 -3.04
N LYS A 325 -4.32 -6.84 -4.08
CA LYS A 325 -4.03 -7.15 -5.50
C LYS A 325 -2.77 -6.46 -5.98
N THR A 326 -2.60 -5.18 -5.62
CA THR A 326 -1.39 -4.42 -5.87
C THR A 326 -0.95 -3.68 -4.62
N TRP A 327 0.35 -3.43 -4.53
CA TRP A 327 0.98 -2.74 -3.41
C TRP A 327 1.80 -1.58 -3.94
N GLN A 328 1.88 -0.50 -3.15
CA GLN A 328 2.86 0.56 -3.37
C GLN A 328 4.26 -0.04 -3.51
N THR A 329 5.02 0.47 -4.46
CA THR A 329 6.44 0.15 -4.65
C THR A 329 7.29 0.74 -3.52
N VAL A 330 8.58 0.40 -3.48
CA VAL A 330 9.53 1.01 -2.53
C VAL A 330 9.59 2.53 -2.65
N ALA A 331 9.42 3.09 -3.86
CA ALA A 331 9.45 4.53 -4.10
C ALA A 331 8.15 5.24 -3.67
N GLU A 332 7.02 4.52 -3.64
CA GLU A 332 5.72 5.06 -3.25
C GLU A 332 5.41 4.85 -1.76
N GLY A 333 6.03 3.83 -1.15
CA GLY A 333 5.91 3.54 0.26
C GLY A 333 6.61 4.57 1.15
N THR A 334 6.20 4.63 2.41
CA THR A 334 6.78 5.55 3.39
C THR A 334 7.82 4.85 4.24
N ARG A 335 9.04 5.36 4.20
CA ARG A 335 10.16 4.85 4.99
C ARG A 335 10.09 5.39 6.42
N ILE A 336 9.93 4.50 7.40
CA ILE A 336 9.86 4.83 8.83
C ILE A 336 11.27 5.04 9.42
N THR A 337 12.25 4.27 8.97
CA THR A 337 13.66 4.45 9.39
C THR A 337 14.65 4.16 8.27
N GLY A 338 15.82 4.82 8.32
CA GLY A 338 16.98 4.52 7.49
C GLY A 338 17.89 3.41 8.06
N ASP A 339 17.60 2.94 9.27
CA ASP A 339 18.41 1.96 10.01
C ASP A 339 18.31 0.54 9.44
N TRP A 340 19.10 -0.37 10.01
CA TRP A 340 18.79 -1.79 9.93
C TRP A 340 17.43 -2.04 10.59
N SER A 341 16.69 -2.96 10.00
CA SER A 341 15.35 -3.28 10.43
C SER A 341 14.97 -4.70 10.05
N GLY A 342 14.27 -5.40 10.93
CA GLY A 342 13.91 -6.80 10.74
C GLY A 342 12.41 -7.00 10.79
N TYR A 343 12.00 -7.85 11.71
CA TYR A 343 10.62 -8.30 11.88
C TYR A 343 9.77 -7.13 12.38
N SER A 344 8.49 -7.14 12.08
CA SER A 344 7.57 -6.08 12.47
C SER A 344 6.16 -6.58 12.69
N ASP A 345 5.41 -5.82 13.47
CA ASP A 345 3.98 -6.01 13.65
C ASP A 345 3.25 -4.66 13.82
N LEU A 346 1.99 -4.60 13.39
CA LEU A 346 1.20 -3.39 13.30
C LEU A 346 -0.03 -3.47 14.24
N ALA A 347 -0.44 -2.33 14.78
CA ALA A 347 -1.72 -2.19 15.49
C ALA A 347 -2.34 -0.80 15.21
N ILE A 348 -3.68 -0.74 15.16
CA ILE A 348 -4.41 0.53 15.05
C ILE A 348 -4.74 1.05 16.46
N LEU A 349 -4.36 2.28 16.74
CA LEU A 349 -4.49 2.93 18.06
C LEU A 349 -5.86 3.59 18.23
N ASP A 350 -6.28 3.87 19.46
CA ASP A 350 -7.61 4.48 19.73
C ASP A 350 -7.71 5.91 19.21
N THR A 351 -6.58 6.61 19.19
CA THR A 351 -6.42 7.93 18.57
C THR A 351 -6.56 7.93 17.04
N GLY A 352 -6.63 6.76 16.39
CA GLY A 352 -6.54 6.63 14.93
C GLY A 352 -5.10 6.68 14.39
N GLU A 353 -4.11 6.83 15.27
CA GLU A 353 -2.70 6.62 14.95
C GLU A 353 -2.44 5.13 14.61
N ILE A 354 -1.35 4.90 13.90
CA ILE A 354 -0.83 3.58 13.53
C ILE A 354 0.38 3.30 14.41
N GLY A 355 0.32 2.21 15.18
CA GLY A 355 1.43 1.68 15.96
C GLY A 355 2.21 0.66 15.15
N LEU A 356 3.54 0.77 15.15
CA LEU A 356 4.45 -0.18 14.51
C LEU A 356 5.48 -0.65 15.54
N LEU A 357 5.42 -1.93 15.91
CA LEU A 357 6.46 -2.59 16.69
C LEU A 357 7.43 -3.28 15.74
N TYR A 358 8.72 -2.98 15.79
CA TYR A 358 9.67 -3.56 14.85
C TYR A 358 11.09 -3.68 15.39
N GLU A 359 11.82 -4.65 14.88
CA GLU A 359 13.26 -4.78 15.10
C GLU A 359 14.00 -3.68 14.35
N GLY A 360 14.92 -2.98 15.01
CA GLY A 360 15.79 -2.01 14.35
C GLY A 360 17.05 -1.65 15.12
N GLY A 361 18.03 -1.07 14.41
CA GLY A 361 19.31 -0.71 15.00
C GLY A 361 20.25 -0.04 14.01
N THR A 362 21.18 0.76 14.53
CA THR A 362 22.17 1.46 13.70
C THR A 362 23.24 0.50 13.17
N VAL A 363 23.50 -0.61 13.87
CA VAL A 363 24.55 -1.58 13.51
C VAL A 363 23.96 -2.90 13.03
N ASP A 364 22.92 -3.41 13.70
CA ASP A 364 22.22 -4.65 13.36
C ASP A 364 20.72 -4.48 13.60
N ALA A 365 19.89 -5.15 12.79
CA ALA A 365 18.44 -5.11 12.98
C ALA A 365 18.01 -5.61 14.38
N ARG A 366 18.83 -6.44 15.03
CA ARG A 366 18.55 -7.11 16.30
C ARG A 366 19.04 -6.34 17.52
N ASP A 367 19.53 -5.12 17.34
CA ASP A 367 20.00 -4.29 18.45
C ASP A 367 18.83 -3.91 19.37
N GLN A 368 17.68 -3.58 18.79
CA GLN A 368 16.51 -3.09 19.52
C GLN A 368 15.21 -3.60 18.90
N ILE A 369 14.15 -3.63 19.72
CA ILE A 369 12.77 -3.58 19.25
C ILE A 369 12.22 -2.20 19.62
N ARG A 370 11.74 -1.48 18.61
CA ARG A 370 11.22 -0.12 18.70
C ARG A 370 9.71 -0.11 18.45
N PHE A 371 9.01 0.80 19.12
CA PHE A 371 7.63 1.12 18.86
C PHE A 371 7.54 2.53 18.28
N ALA A 372 7.01 2.63 17.06
CA ALA A 372 6.81 3.89 16.33
C ALA A 372 5.31 4.21 16.23
N ARG A 373 4.98 5.51 16.23
CA ARG A 373 3.61 6.02 16.06
C ARG A 373 3.56 7.09 14.99
N PHE A 374 2.63 6.93 14.06
CA PHE A 374 2.40 7.84 12.95
C PHE A 374 0.94 7.81 12.53
N THR A 375 0.53 8.78 11.73
CA THR A 375 -0.84 8.91 11.21
C THR A 375 -0.92 8.46 9.76
N GLU A 376 -2.15 8.35 9.25
CA GLU A 376 -2.36 8.11 7.83
C GLU A 376 -1.78 9.22 6.94
N ASN A 377 -1.76 10.47 7.42
CA ASN A 377 -1.16 11.60 6.70
C ASN A 377 0.35 11.42 6.53
N ASP A 378 1.03 10.88 7.55
CA ASP A 378 2.47 10.66 7.51
C ASP A 378 2.86 9.63 6.45
N ILE A 379 1.99 8.66 6.17
CA ILE A 379 2.19 7.64 5.13
C ILE A 379 1.53 7.99 3.79
N GLY A 380 0.99 9.21 3.68
CA GLY A 380 0.23 9.72 2.55
C GLY A 380 -1.12 9.02 2.39
N HIS A 381 -2.13 9.74 1.90
CA HIS A 381 -3.38 9.13 1.48
C HIS A 381 -3.91 9.76 0.19
N PRO A 382 -4.73 9.03 -0.58
CA PRO A 382 -5.20 9.49 -1.88
C PRO A 382 -5.96 10.82 -1.85
N ASP A 383 -6.63 11.09 -0.74
CA ASP A 383 -7.46 12.28 -0.52
C ASP A 383 -6.72 13.42 0.20
N ALA A 384 -5.41 13.29 0.45
CA ALA A 384 -4.67 14.29 1.19
C ALA A 384 -4.75 15.62 0.43
N PRO A 385 -5.22 16.71 1.05
CA PRO A 385 -5.15 18.02 0.43
C PRO A 385 -3.69 18.29 0.13
N LEU A 386 -3.39 18.34 -1.16
CA LEU A 386 -2.03 18.59 -1.63
C LEU A 386 -1.60 20.04 -1.37
N GLY A 387 -2.50 20.84 -0.78
CA GLY A 387 -2.32 22.26 -0.52
C GLY A 387 -2.33 23.11 -1.80
N GLY A 388 -2.27 24.42 -1.58
CA GLY A 388 -2.20 25.40 -2.66
C GLY A 388 -3.56 25.80 -3.26
N PRO A 389 -3.53 26.64 -4.29
CA PRO A 389 -4.74 27.10 -4.98
C PRO A 389 -5.48 25.95 -5.67
N MET A 390 -6.81 26.04 -5.72
CA MET A 390 -7.68 25.04 -6.31
C MET A 390 -8.62 25.68 -7.34
N THR A 391 -9.13 24.85 -8.24
CA THR A 391 -10.26 25.16 -9.13
C THR A 391 -11.45 24.28 -8.70
N PRO A 392 -12.65 24.87 -8.51
CA PRO A 392 -13.81 24.12 -8.08
C PRO A 392 -14.32 23.17 -9.17
N ASP A 393 -14.82 22.00 -8.77
CA ASP A 393 -15.57 21.06 -9.59
C ASP A 393 -17.06 21.36 -9.49
N VAL A 394 -17.66 21.85 -10.59
CA VAL A 394 -19.08 22.20 -10.64
C VAL A 394 -19.97 21.02 -11.05
N SER A 395 -19.41 19.80 -11.18
CA SER A 395 -20.18 18.60 -11.48
C SER A 395 -21.08 18.13 -10.31
N GLY A 396 -20.83 18.62 -9.10
CA GLY A 396 -21.52 18.23 -7.87
C GLY A 396 -20.97 16.95 -7.21
N LEU A 397 -19.77 16.51 -7.61
CA LEU A 397 -19.07 15.36 -7.03
C LEU A 397 -17.82 15.76 -6.22
N ASP A 398 -17.65 17.05 -5.95
CA ASP A 398 -16.57 17.62 -5.13
C ASP A 398 -15.16 17.16 -5.53
N ASN A 399 -14.89 16.97 -6.83
CA ASN A 399 -13.54 16.64 -7.33
C ASN A 399 -12.70 17.89 -7.57
N ASP A 400 -12.80 18.87 -6.67
CA ASP A 400 -12.03 20.11 -6.72
C ASP A 400 -10.56 19.79 -6.96
N SER A 401 -10.01 20.42 -7.99
CA SER A 401 -8.71 20.07 -8.51
C SER A 401 -7.69 21.14 -8.18
N TYR A 402 -6.43 20.75 -8.06
CA TYR A 402 -5.40 21.60 -7.53
C TYR A 402 -4.55 22.19 -8.64
N LEU A 403 -4.31 23.50 -8.56
CA LEU A 403 -3.42 24.20 -9.48
C LEU A 403 -1.97 24.02 -9.01
N ARG A 404 -1.06 23.69 -9.94
CA ARG A 404 0.38 23.43 -9.73
C ARG A 404 1.21 24.37 -10.58
N GLY A 405 2.48 24.56 -10.21
CA GLY A 405 3.46 25.41 -10.92
C GLY A 405 3.23 26.92 -10.78
N GLY A 406 1.99 27.34 -10.56
CA GLY A 406 1.64 28.76 -10.43
C GLY A 406 0.83 29.30 -11.61
N THR A 407 0.08 28.45 -12.31
CA THR A 407 -0.86 28.81 -13.39
C THR A 407 -1.51 30.18 -13.21
N THR A 408 -1.56 30.97 -14.26
CA THR A 408 -2.16 32.31 -14.21
C THR A 408 -3.55 32.33 -14.84
N ALA A 409 -4.41 33.25 -14.39
CA ALA A 409 -5.72 33.43 -14.99
C ALA A 409 -5.60 34.28 -16.27
N VAL A 410 -6.21 33.83 -17.36
CA VAL A 410 -6.25 34.55 -18.64
C VAL A 410 -7.68 34.60 -19.19
N THR A 411 -7.91 35.39 -20.24
CA THR A 411 -9.21 35.37 -20.94
C THR A 411 -9.42 34.03 -21.63
N GLY A 412 -10.47 33.32 -21.22
CA GLY A 412 -10.81 32.00 -21.72
C GLY A 412 -11.60 32.01 -23.02
N LYS A 413 -11.92 30.81 -23.50
CA LYS A 413 -12.95 30.61 -24.52
C LYS A 413 -14.32 30.99 -23.96
N PHE A 414 -14.58 30.64 -22.70
CA PHE A 414 -15.75 31.04 -21.93
C PHE A 414 -15.28 31.67 -20.61
N GLY A 415 -15.45 32.97 -20.45
CA GLY A 415 -15.03 33.65 -19.21
C GLY A 415 -13.51 33.65 -19.03
N GLN A 416 -13.02 32.92 -18.03
CA GLN A 416 -11.60 32.83 -17.68
C GLN A 416 -11.06 31.42 -17.92
N ALA A 417 -9.77 31.35 -18.22
CA ALA A 417 -9.02 30.13 -18.43
C ALA A 417 -7.76 30.12 -17.57
N ARG A 418 -7.06 28.98 -17.53
CA ARG A 418 -5.71 28.89 -16.98
C ARG A 418 -4.67 28.84 -18.08
N ASP A 419 -3.63 29.65 -17.93
CA ASP A 419 -2.42 29.58 -18.73
C ASP A 419 -1.39 28.72 -18.00
N LEU A 420 -0.81 27.77 -18.73
CA LEU A 420 0.22 26.85 -18.27
C LEU A 420 1.51 27.17 -19.04
N ASP A 421 2.61 27.36 -18.30
CA ASP A 421 3.85 27.92 -18.85
C ASP A 421 4.80 26.92 -19.55
N GLY A 422 4.42 25.65 -19.63
CA GLY A 422 5.25 24.60 -20.22
C GLY A 422 6.44 24.13 -19.36
N VAL A 423 6.55 24.56 -18.10
CA VAL A 423 7.68 24.25 -17.21
C VAL A 423 7.29 23.29 -16.09
N ASP A 424 6.32 23.64 -15.25
CA ASP A 424 5.86 22.82 -14.12
C ASP A 424 4.37 22.97 -13.81
N ASP A 425 3.66 23.78 -14.60
CA ASP A 425 2.23 24.02 -14.50
C ASP A 425 1.40 22.79 -14.86
N ALA A 426 0.40 22.51 -14.02
CA ALA A 426 -0.57 21.44 -14.23
C ALA A 426 -1.83 21.66 -13.38
N ILE A 427 -2.92 21.02 -13.77
CA ILE A 427 -4.09 20.83 -12.90
C ILE A 427 -4.08 19.38 -12.44
N GLN A 428 -3.85 19.17 -11.15
CA GLN A 428 -3.84 17.85 -10.54
C GLN A 428 -5.22 17.51 -10.00
N LEU A 429 -5.81 16.45 -10.51
CA LEU A 429 -7.11 15.97 -10.03
C LEU A 429 -6.91 15.19 -8.71
N PRO A 430 -7.89 15.24 -7.80
CA PRO A 430 -7.86 14.39 -6.62
C PRO A 430 -7.96 12.92 -7.02
N PHE A 431 -7.55 12.01 -6.14
CA PHE A 431 -8.08 10.67 -6.25
C PHE A 431 -9.57 10.70 -5.87
N ALA A 432 -10.40 10.16 -6.75
CA ALA A 432 -11.80 9.89 -6.44
C ALA A 432 -12.30 8.74 -7.31
N GLU A 433 -13.10 7.84 -6.76
CA GLU A 433 -13.66 6.72 -7.52
C GLU A 433 -14.58 7.19 -8.67
N SER A 434 -15.20 8.36 -8.53
CA SER A 434 -15.92 9.07 -9.59
C SER A 434 -15.07 9.31 -10.83
N LEU A 435 -13.77 9.56 -10.66
CA LEU A 435 -12.79 9.79 -11.73
C LEU A 435 -12.21 8.49 -12.30
N ALA A 436 -12.54 7.33 -11.74
CA ALA A 436 -12.22 6.03 -12.32
C ALA A 436 -13.24 5.68 -13.44
N VAL A 437 -12.91 5.96 -14.70
CA VAL A 437 -13.82 5.72 -15.84
C VAL A 437 -14.08 4.23 -16.11
N GLY A 438 -13.23 3.34 -15.62
CA GLY A 438 -13.45 1.89 -15.61
C GLY A 438 -13.37 1.23 -16.98
N ALA A 439 -14.18 0.19 -17.19
CA ALA A 439 -14.23 -0.60 -18.42
C ALA A 439 -15.25 -0.11 -19.45
N GLY A 440 -16.11 0.83 -19.05
CA GLY A 440 -17.19 1.33 -19.89
C GLY A 440 -16.74 2.39 -20.91
N ASP A 441 -17.75 2.97 -21.53
CA ASP A 441 -17.61 4.14 -22.39
C ASP A 441 -17.27 5.39 -21.57
N PHE A 442 -16.51 6.31 -22.14
CA PHE A 442 -16.16 7.57 -21.49
C PHE A 442 -15.87 8.68 -22.50
N THR A 443 -15.92 9.93 -22.04
CA THR A 443 -15.51 11.11 -22.79
C THR A 443 -14.69 12.03 -21.89
N ALA A 444 -13.49 12.44 -22.31
CA ALA A 444 -12.67 13.47 -21.66
C ALA A 444 -12.41 14.60 -22.66
N MET A 445 -12.65 15.86 -22.28
CA MET A 445 -12.58 17.00 -23.20
C MET A 445 -12.08 18.28 -22.54
N ALA A 446 -11.51 19.16 -23.36
CA ALA A 446 -11.09 20.49 -22.96
C ALA A 446 -11.14 21.44 -24.16
N TRP A 447 -11.22 22.74 -23.89
CA TRP A 447 -10.71 23.76 -24.80
C TRP A 447 -9.21 23.94 -24.60
N ILE A 448 -8.47 23.99 -25.70
CA ILE A 448 -7.02 24.21 -25.70
C ILE A 448 -6.65 25.34 -26.65
N LYS A 449 -5.62 26.10 -26.32
CA LYS A 449 -4.99 27.10 -27.19
C LYS A 449 -3.49 27.09 -26.95
N TYR A 450 -2.71 26.76 -27.98
CA TYR A 450 -1.26 26.65 -27.84
C TYR A 450 -0.53 26.89 -29.17
N GLY A 451 0.78 27.16 -29.08
CA GLY A 451 1.63 27.53 -30.21
C GLY A 451 2.94 26.73 -30.34
N ALA A 452 3.20 25.79 -29.42
CA ALA A 452 4.41 24.97 -29.47
C ALA A 452 4.53 24.21 -30.80
N SER A 453 5.73 24.18 -31.39
CA SER A 453 5.98 23.59 -32.71
C SER A 453 6.77 22.28 -32.68
N THR A 454 7.40 21.95 -31.55
CA THR A 454 8.29 20.78 -31.42
C THR A 454 7.91 19.87 -30.26
N ALA A 455 7.90 20.40 -29.03
CA ALA A 455 7.71 19.61 -27.82
C ALA A 455 6.29 19.01 -27.72
N PRO A 456 6.14 17.74 -27.26
CA PRO A 456 4.82 17.17 -26.98
C PRO A 456 4.10 17.88 -25.83
N GLN A 457 2.78 18.03 -25.95
CA GLN A 457 1.92 18.84 -25.07
C GLN A 457 0.81 17.97 -24.44
N ALA A 458 0.98 17.53 -23.19
CA ALA A 458 -0.01 16.68 -22.53
C ALA A 458 -1.31 17.45 -22.27
N ILE A 459 -2.44 16.92 -22.72
CA ILE A 459 -3.77 17.52 -22.49
C ILE A 459 -4.42 16.83 -21.30
N PHE A 460 -4.53 15.49 -21.37
CA PHE A 460 -5.00 14.63 -20.29
C PHE A 460 -4.03 13.49 -20.06
N TRP A 461 -3.77 13.15 -18.80
CA TRP A 461 -3.07 11.92 -18.45
C TRP A 461 -3.63 11.27 -17.19
N GLY A 462 -4.24 10.09 -17.34
CA GLY A 462 -4.84 9.34 -16.25
C GLY A 462 -4.14 8.02 -15.95
N TYR A 463 -4.04 7.72 -14.66
CA TYR A 463 -3.82 6.40 -14.08
C TYR A 463 -2.37 5.91 -14.03
N ASN A 464 -1.76 5.58 -15.16
CA ASN A 464 -0.39 5.08 -15.22
C ASN A 464 0.35 5.60 -16.45
N ILE A 465 1.58 5.12 -16.62
CA ILE A 465 2.41 5.24 -17.83
C ILE A 465 2.76 3.83 -18.35
N ASN A 466 3.23 3.73 -19.60
CA ASN A 466 3.69 2.48 -20.24
C ASN A 466 2.57 1.45 -20.46
N GLU A 467 2.80 0.16 -20.21
CA GLU A 467 1.86 -0.92 -20.58
C GLU A 467 0.73 -1.15 -19.56
N PHE A 468 0.65 -0.32 -18.53
CA PHE A 468 -0.38 -0.40 -17.50
C PHE A 468 -1.66 0.32 -17.90
N SER A 469 -2.78 -0.01 -17.22
CA SER A 469 -4.08 0.61 -17.50
C SER A 469 -4.01 2.14 -17.40
N GLN A 470 -4.33 2.81 -18.50
CA GLN A 470 -4.21 4.26 -18.64
C GLN A 470 -5.14 4.78 -19.75
N PHE A 471 -5.37 6.09 -19.73
CA PHE A 471 -5.71 6.83 -20.94
C PHE A 471 -5.00 8.18 -20.95
N TRP A 472 -4.75 8.71 -22.13
CA TRP A 472 -4.22 10.06 -22.28
C TRP A 472 -4.56 10.66 -23.65
N LEU A 473 -4.51 11.99 -23.71
CA LEU A 473 -4.61 12.79 -24.93
C LEU A 473 -3.46 13.79 -24.93
N ARG A 474 -2.73 13.90 -26.03
CA ARG A 474 -1.53 14.74 -26.15
C ARG A 474 -1.40 15.30 -27.57
N ALA A 475 -0.95 16.54 -27.69
CA ALA A 475 -0.53 17.07 -28.98
C ALA A 475 0.95 16.82 -29.25
N GLU A 476 1.29 16.51 -30.50
CA GLU A 476 2.64 16.19 -30.96
C GLU A 476 2.93 17.04 -32.21
N PRO A 477 3.24 18.33 -32.02
CA PRO A 477 3.33 19.29 -33.13
C PRO A 477 4.46 18.98 -34.13
N ALA A 478 5.58 18.40 -33.67
CA ALA A 478 6.64 17.92 -34.57
C ALA A 478 6.15 16.86 -35.58
N ASP A 479 5.16 16.06 -35.18
CA ASP A 479 4.54 15.01 -36.00
C ASP A 479 3.23 15.49 -36.66
N SER A 480 2.88 16.77 -36.53
CA SER A 480 1.65 17.37 -37.06
C SER A 480 0.37 16.64 -36.64
N ARG A 481 0.25 16.21 -35.38
CA ARG A 481 -0.92 15.46 -34.90
C ARG A 481 -1.29 15.74 -33.44
N ILE A 482 -2.53 15.44 -33.10
CA ILE A 482 -2.99 15.12 -31.74
C ILE A 482 -3.15 13.60 -31.68
N ARG A 483 -2.66 12.98 -30.60
CA ARG A 483 -2.69 11.54 -30.37
C ARG A 483 -3.41 11.23 -29.07
N GLY A 484 -4.29 10.24 -29.11
CA GLY A 484 -4.99 9.68 -27.96
C GLY A 484 -4.68 8.19 -27.81
N LEU A 485 -4.61 7.70 -26.58
CA LEU A 485 -4.27 6.31 -26.29
C LEU A 485 -5.09 5.78 -25.12
N ILE A 486 -5.44 4.51 -25.19
CA ILE A 486 -5.90 3.73 -24.04
C ILE A 486 -5.13 2.42 -23.92
N THR A 487 -4.92 1.97 -22.69
CA THR A 487 -4.36 0.65 -22.38
C THR A 487 -5.27 -0.08 -21.40
N THR A 488 -5.56 -1.36 -21.68
CA THR A 488 -6.42 -2.23 -20.85
C THR A 488 -5.83 -3.64 -20.81
N GLY A 489 -5.43 -4.11 -19.62
CA GLY A 489 -4.90 -5.47 -19.44
C GLY A 489 -3.72 -5.80 -20.37
N GLY A 490 -2.78 -4.86 -20.55
CA GLY A 490 -1.62 -4.99 -21.43
C GLY A 490 -1.88 -4.70 -22.92
N ASN A 491 -3.14 -4.57 -23.35
CA ASN A 491 -3.47 -4.25 -24.75
C ASN A 491 -3.63 -2.74 -24.94
N THR A 492 -3.06 -2.21 -26.01
CA THR A 492 -3.02 -0.76 -26.27
C THR A 492 -3.64 -0.40 -27.62
N ALA A 493 -4.47 0.64 -27.65
CA ALA A 493 -4.93 1.28 -28.89
C ALA A 493 -4.56 2.76 -28.89
N ALA A 494 -4.08 3.25 -30.04
CA ALA A 494 -3.75 4.65 -30.24
C ALA A 494 -4.46 5.19 -31.50
N VAL A 495 -5.01 6.39 -31.38
CA VAL A 495 -5.71 7.13 -32.44
C VAL A 495 -5.00 8.46 -32.65
N GLN A 496 -4.94 8.96 -33.89
CA GLN A 496 -4.26 10.22 -34.19
C GLN A 496 -4.99 11.03 -35.27
N THR A 497 -4.95 12.35 -35.14
CA THR A 497 -5.41 13.30 -36.17
C THR A 497 -4.35 13.50 -37.25
N THR A 498 -4.68 14.28 -38.28
CA THR A 498 -3.76 14.70 -39.35
C THR A 498 -3.23 16.13 -39.18
N LYS A 499 -3.55 16.78 -38.05
CA LYS A 499 -3.14 18.14 -37.71
C LYS A 499 -2.88 18.25 -36.21
N ALA A 500 -1.92 19.10 -35.83
CA ALA A 500 -1.62 19.38 -34.43
C ALA A 500 -2.58 20.41 -33.81
N TYR A 501 -3.11 21.36 -34.60
CA TYR A 501 -3.95 22.47 -34.10
C TYR A 501 -3.19 23.42 -33.15
N ASN A 502 -1.91 23.66 -33.45
CA ASN A 502 -0.99 24.56 -32.75
C ASN A 502 -0.91 25.96 -33.40
N ASP A 503 -2.05 26.52 -33.82
CA ASP A 503 -2.14 27.78 -34.55
C ASP A 503 -2.45 28.99 -33.66
N ASN A 504 -2.32 28.83 -32.33
CA ASN A 504 -2.71 29.81 -31.31
C ASN A 504 -4.22 30.19 -31.35
N ALA A 505 -5.09 29.37 -31.93
CA ALA A 505 -6.53 29.49 -31.80
C ALA A 505 -7.09 28.54 -30.73
N TRP A 506 -8.28 28.86 -30.21
CA TRP A 506 -9.01 27.95 -29.33
C TRP A 506 -9.60 26.80 -30.15
N HIS A 507 -9.27 25.57 -29.75
CA HIS A 507 -9.82 24.33 -30.30
C HIS A 507 -10.45 23.48 -29.21
N HIS A 508 -11.62 22.93 -29.48
CA HIS A 508 -12.28 22.00 -28.57
C HIS A 508 -11.89 20.57 -28.92
N VAL A 509 -11.23 19.87 -28.01
CA VAL A 509 -10.72 18.52 -28.22
C VAL A 509 -11.38 17.55 -27.26
N ALA A 510 -11.72 16.34 -27.74
CA ALA A 510 -12.22 15.28 -26.88
C ALA A 510 -11.66 13.90 -27.28
N LEU A 511 -11.28 13.11 -26.27
CA LEU A 511 -11.03 11.68 -26.41
C LEU A 511 -12.28 10.92 -25.95
N GLN A 512 -12.77 10.00 -26.78
CA GLN A 512 -13.98 9.24 -26.48
C GLN A 512 -13.79 7.75 -26.76
N ARG A 513 -14.17 6.91 -25.79
CA ARG A 513 -14.42 5.48 -26.00
C ARG A 513 -15.93 5.26 -26.08
N LYS A 514 -16.40 4.67 -27.17
CA LYS A 514 -17.80 4.36 -27.41
C LYS A 514 -17.95 3.00 -28.07
N ALA A 515 -18.63 2.06 -27.43
CA ALA A 515 -18.97 0.74 -27.98
C ALA A 515 -17.78 0.04 -28.68
N GLY A 516 -16.63 -0.01 -28.00
CA GLY A 516 -15.42 -0.64 -28.54
C GLY A 516 -14.65 0.18 -29.59
N THR A 517 -14.96 1.46 -29.76
CA THR A 517 -14.23 2.40 -30.64
C THR A 517 -13.60 3.51 -29.82
N LEU A 518 -12.32 3.81 -30.06
CA LEU A 518 -11.62 4.98 -29.53
C LEU A 518 -11.57 6.06 -30.61
N SER A 519 -11.95 7.29 -30.28
CA SER A 519 -12.03 8.40 -31.23
C SER A 519 -11.50 9.71 -30.65
N ILE A 520 -10.95 10.55 -31.52
CA ILE A 520 -10.62 11.95 -31.22
C ILE A 520 -11.63 12.83 -31.96
N TRP A 521 -12.23 13.77 -31.24
CA TRP A 521 -13.08 14.82 -31.79
C TRP A 521 -12.36 16.16 -31.68
N VAL A 522 -12.41 16.95 -32.75
CA VAL A 522 -11.88 18.32 -32.78
C VAL A 522 -12.94 19.24 -33.38
N ASP A 523 -13.25 20.32 -32.68
CA ASP A 523 -14.22 21.34 -33.07
C ASP A 523 -15.61 20.81 -33.48
N GLY A 524 -16.04 19.73 -32.85
CA GLY A 524 -17.34 19.11 -33.06
C GLY A 524 -17.40 18.06 -34.17
N ALA A 525 -16.28 17.78 -34.84
CA ALA A 525 -16.16 16.72 -35.84
C ALA A 525 -15.27 15.57 -35.33
N GLN A 526 -15.62 14.33 -35.69
CA GLN A 526 -14.76 13.17 -35.42
C GLN A 526 -13.54 13.22 -36.35
N ALA A 527 -12.38 13.55 -35.80
CA ALA A 527 -11.15 13.71 -36.56
C ALA A 527 -10.46 12.38 -36.88
N ALA A 528 -10.60 11.38 -36.01
CA ALA A 528 -10.05 10.04 -36.20
C ALA A 528 -10.72 8.99 -35.29
N SER A 529 -10.63 7.72 -35.65
CA SER A 529 -11.09 6.60 -34.84
C SER A 529 -10.33 5.30 -35.11
N VAL A 530 -10.25 4.43 -34.11
CA VAL A 530 -9.68 3.07 -34.16
C VAL A 530 -10.48 2.13 -33.26
N THR A 531 -10.32 0.82 -33.45
CA THR A 531 -10.86 -0.18 -32.51
C THR A 531 -10.17 -0.06 -31.15
N ALA A 532 -10.96 -0.04 -30.08
CA ALA A 532 -10.50 -0.02 -28.70
C ALA A 532 -10.43 -1.45 -28.13
N PRO A 533 -9.38 -1.82 -27.38
CA PRO A 533 -9.38 -3.08 -26.64
C PRO A 533 -10.49 -3.11 -25.59
N ALA A 534 -10.93 -4.30 -25.18
CA ALA A 534 -11.89 -4.49 -24.09
C ALA A 534 -11.21 -4.41 -22.72
N GLY A 535 -11.97 -4.06 -21.67
CA GLY A 535 -11.48 -4.01 -20.29
C GLY A 535 -11.33 -2.59 -19.72
N SER A 536 -10.88 -2.52 -18.46
CA SER A 536 -10.77 -1.29 -17.68
C SER A 536 -9.50 -0.52 -17.99
N VAL A 537 -9.63 0.79 -18.24
CA VAL A 537 -8.49 1.72 -18.26
C VAL A 537 -8.12 2.21 -16.86
N SER A 538 -9.05 2.15 -15.90
CA SER A 538 -8.76 2.48 -14.50
C SER A 538 -8.06 1.31 -13.80
N PRO A 539 -7.10 1.58 -12.90
CA PRO A 539 -6.21 0.55 -12.35
C PRO A 539 -6.81 -0.20 -11.15
N GLY A 540 -8.05 0.11 -10.73
CA GLY A 540 -8.72 -0.54 -9.60
C GLY A 540 -8.13 -0.21 -8.23
N ARG A 541 -7.26 0.80 -8.17
CA ARG A 541 -6.52 1.31 -7.00
C ARG A 541 -6.43 2.85 -7.11
N PRO A 542 -6.05 3.57 -6.06
CA PRO A 542 -5.73 4.97 -6.13
C PRO A 542 -4.75 5.29 -7.22
N PHE A 543 -5.04 6.39 -7.88
CA PHE A 543 -4.39 6.79 -9.09
C PHE A 543 -4.12 8.28 -9.06
N LYS A 544 -3.19 8.70 -9.92
CA LYS A 544 -2.98 10.09 -10.22
C LYS A 544 -3.60 10.40 -11.57
N MET A 545 -4.13 11.61 -11.70
CA MET A 545 -4.55 12.14 -12.97
C MET A 545 -4.17 13.62 -13.03
N TYR A 546 -3.66 14.01 -14.20
CA TYR A 546 -3.27 15.38 -14.49
C TYR A 546 -3.92 15.86 -15.77
N VAL A 547 -4.18 17.16 -15.81
CA VAL A 547 -4.48 17.93 -17.00
C VAL A 547 -3.31 18.89 -17.20
N GLY A 548 -2.80 18.97 -18.42
CA GLY A 548 -1.63 19.81 -18.74
C GLY A 548 -0.25 19.15 -18.52
N GLN A 549 -0.17 17.92 -18.01
CA GLN A 549 1.11 17.26 -17.70
C GLN A 549 1.01 15.73 -17.75
N ARG A 550 2.14 15.03 -17.98
CA ARG A 550 2.27 13.59 -17.72
C ARG A 550 2.50 13.30 -16.23
N LEU A 551 2.17 12.10 -15.77
CA LEU A 551 2.28 11.69 -14.36
C LEU A 551 3.66 11.86 -13.71
N ASP A 552 4.74 11.91 -14.49
CA ASP A 552 6.13 12.03 -14.01
C ASP A 552 6.74 13.42 -14.26
N GLY A 553 5.92 14.40 -14.63
CA GLY A 553 6.39 15.75 -14.90
C GLY A 553 7.07 15.95 -16.24
N ALA A 554 6.74 15.11 -17.24
CA ALA A 554 7.14 15.33 -18.62
C ALA A 554 5.99 15.92 -19.47
N HIS A 555 6.35 16.47 -20.63
CA HIS A 555 5.40 16.95 -21.65
C HIS A 555 4.41 17.99 -21.13
N HIS A 556 4.89 18.96 -20.35
CA HIS A 556 4.08 20.08 -19.89
C HIS A 556 3.41 20.78 -21.06
N PHE A 557 2.16 21.17 -20.84
CA PHE A 557 1.41 22.00 -21.76
C PHE A 557 1.87 23.45 -21.65
N ASP A 558 2.23 24.04 -22.78
CA ASP A 558 2.61 25.45 -22.95
C ASP A 558 1.49 26.16 -23.71
N GLY A 559 0.59 26.79 -22.97
CA GLY A 559 -0.59 27.47 -23.50
C GLY A 559 -1.76 27.48 -22.54
N SER A 560 -2.94 27.87 -23.05
CA SER A 560 -4.14 28.07 -22.23
C SER A 560 -5.14 26.92 -22.36
N MET A 561 -5.80 26.58 -21.25
CA MET A 561 -6.84 25.56 -21.15
C MET A 561 -8.11 26.09 -20.49
N ASP A 562 -9.26 25.62 -20.95
CA ASP A 562 -10.58 26.05 -20.49
C ASP A 562 -11.61 24.89 -20.55
N GLU A 563 -12.66 24.95 -19.74
CA GLU A 563 -13.80 24.00 -19.66
C GLU A 563 -13.40 22.52 -19.75
N VAL A 564 -12.68 22.05 -18.73
CA VAL A 564 -12.22 20.66 -18.67
C VAL A 564 -13.31 19.77 -18.11
N ARG A 565 -13.75 18.76 -18.88
CA ARG A 565 -14.84 17.85 -18.46
C ARG A 565 -14.54 16.38 -18.69
N ILE A 566 -15.04 15.54 -17.78
CA ILE A 566 -14.98 14.07 -17.88
C ILE A 566 -16.38 13.48 -17.65
N TYR A 567 -16.73 12.48 -18.46
CA TYR A 567 -17.98 11.72 -18.35
C TYR A 567 -17.67 10.22 -18.36
N LYS A 568 -18.34 9.45 -17.49
CA LYS A 568 -18.34 7.96 -17.52
C LYS A 568 -19.32 7.38 -18.54
N ARG A 569 -19.47 8.09 -19.67
CA ARG A 569 -20.26 7.69 -20.83
C ARG A 569 -19.71 8.35 -22.10
N ALA A 570 -20.04 7.77 -23.25
CA ALA A 570 -19.83 8.43 -24.52
C ALA A 570 -20.89 9.51 -24.74
N LEU A 571 -20.46 10.77 -24.94
CA LEU A 571 -21.36 11.83 -25.38
C LEU A 571 -21.74 11.68 -26.85
N THR A 572 -22.95 12.13 -27.19
CA THR A 572 -23.39 12.28 -28.57
C THR A 572 -22.76 13.50 -29.25
N ALA A 573 -22.77 13.53 -30.58
CA ALA A 573 -22.29 14.70 -31.34
C ALA A 573 -23.09 15.98 -31.00
N THR A 574 -24.39 15.85 -30.68
CA THR A 574 -25.22 16.97 -30.24
C THR A 574 -24.80 17.49 -28.88
N GLU A 575 -24.56 16.61 -27.91
CA GLU A 575 -24.07 17.01 -26.58
C GLU A 575 -22.70 17.68 -26.67
N LEU A 576 -21.75 17.08 -27.40
CA LEU A 576 -20.42 17.68 -27.63
C LEU A 576 -20.52 19.08 -28.26
N ASN A 577 -21.39 19.25 -29.26
CA ASN A 577 -21.58 20.55 -29.89
C ASN A 577 -22.26 21.57 -28.97
N SER A 578 -23.18 21.14 -28.09
CA SER A 578 -23.82 22.04 -27.13
C SER A 578 -22.83 22.58 -26.10
N ILE A 579 -21.91 21.74 -25.61
CA ILE A 579 -20.82 22.15 -24.73
C ILE A 579 -19.87 23.09 -25.47
N ARG A 580 -19.41 22.69 -26.66
CA ARG A 580 -18.50 23.51 -27.48
C ARG A 580 -19.08 24.90 -27.80
N THR A 581 -20.34 25.00 -28.20
CA THR A 581 -20.86 26.27 -28.73
C THR A 581 -21.43 27.21 -27.66
N ALA A 582 -22.00 26.66 -26.59
CA ALA A 582 -22.74 27.42 -25.60
C ALA A 582 -22.31 27.15 -24.15
N ASN A 583 -21.23 26.39 -23.96
CA ASN A 583 -20.79 25.93 -22.65
C ASN A 583 -21.89 25.24 -21.83
N SER A 584 -22.74 24.44 -22.48
CA SER A 584 -23.94 23.91 -21.84
C SER A 584 -23.61 23.07 -20.60
N THR A 585 -24.16 23.45 -19.45
CA THR A 585 -24.14 22.67 -18.19
C THR A 585 -25.34 21.72 -18.07
N SER A 586 -26.23 21.70 -19.08
CA SER A 586 -27.42 20.83 -19.08
C SER A 586 -27.12 19.39 -19.50
N VAL A 587 -25.88 19.07 -19.88
CA VAL A 587 -25.46 17.71 -20.23
C VAL A 587 -25.22 16.95 -18.94
N PRO A 588 -26.07 15.97 -18.58
CA PRO A 588 -26.04 15.38 -17.24
C PRO A 588 -24.88 14.41 -17.07
N ASN A 589 -24.57 14.13 -15.80
CA ASN A 589 -23.66 13.09 -15.32
C ASN A 589 -22.19 13.31 -15.74
N ALA A 590 -21.74 14.57 -15.73
CA ALA A 590 -20.31 14.85 -15.66
C ALA A 590 -19.78 14.27 -14.35
N VAL A 591 -18.59 13.67 -14.38
CA VAL A 591 -17.86 13.26 -13.18
C VAL A 591 -16.73 14.24 -12.83
N LEU A 592 -16.49 15.20 -13.71
CA LEU A 592 -15.61 16.33 -13.51
C LEU A 592 -16.10 17.45 -14.42
N ASP A 593 -16.24 18.66 -13.87
CA ASP A 593 -16.48 19.88 -14.63
C ASP A 593 -15.67 21.02 -14.01
N LEU A 594 -14.55 21.37 -14.64
CA LEU A 594 -13.65 22.44 -14.22
C LEU A 594 -13.78 23.61 -15.20
N PRO A 595 -14.46 24.71 -14.81
CA PRO A 595 -14.51 25.92 -15.63
C PRO A 595 -13.14 26.58 -15.81
N LEU A 596 -12.20 26.33 -14.88
CA LEU A 596 -10.84 26.90 -14.88
C LEU A 596 -10.77 28.42 -14.74
N GLY A 597 -11.87 29.07 -14.37
CA GLY A 597 -11.98 30.52 -14.19
C GLY A 597 -13.17 30.95 -13.37
#